data_AF-A0A087DEI7-F1
#
_entry.id   AF-A0A087DEI7-F1
#
_cell.length_a   1.000
_cell.length_b   1.000
_cell.length_c   1.000
_cell.angle_alpha   90.00
_cell.angle_beta   90.00
_cell.angle_gamma   90.00
#
_symmetry.space_group_name_H-M   'P 1'
#
loop_
_entity.id
_entity.type
_entity.pdbx_description
1 polymer ?
#
loop_
_entity_poly.entity_id
_entity_poly.type
_entity_poly.pdbx_seq_one_letter_code
_entity_poly.pdbx_strand_id
1 'polypeptide(L)'
;MLPIVLGFVAGLVLGALAFVLLKGGLLGLGVGAVVAVLGYVAVSALAERPRRIGDMAAELVPDGEAALRAIDEATARVASIGELSSRIIDRRVNGEAADFIAATNALIRYVNTDPHAYQTLRHYINVYGAQTESLLKGYLDVERSGVGPQIAKARDEAIEALQALEMTAAGELQRAVAAKTLALSADSEAIVRLASMDGYVMPDKPAVGAADAEADQAGGHAADGPDAPPAVREDAPGALPPRQPSRQPSSPSGASQKGARR
;
A
#
# COMPACT_ATOMS: atom_id res chain seq x y z
N MET A 1 19.63 -11.85 16.40
CA MET A 1 20.53 -12.98 16.72
C MET A 1 21.48 -13.32 15.58
N LEU A 2 20.99 -13.54 14.35
CA LEU A 2 21.83 -13.79 13.17
C LEU A 2 22.95 -12.75 12.90
N PRO A 3 22.72 -11.43 13.00
CA PRO A 3 23.79 -10.44 12.76
C PRO A 3 24.89 -10.47 13.84
N ILE A 4 24.54 -10.82 15.08
CA ILE A 4 25.49 -10.98 16.19
C ILE A 4 26.39 -12.18 15.94
N VAL A 5 25.81 -13.30 15.50
CA VAL A 5 26.55 -14.51 15.14
C VAL A 5 27.47 -14.26 13.95
N LEU A 6 27.01 -13.54 12.93
CA LEU A 6 27.80 -13.21 11.74
C LEU A 6 28.99 -12.29 12.09
N GLY A 7 28.77 -11.28 12.93
CA GLY A 7 29.83 -10.38 13.41
C GLY A 7 30.87 -11.08 14.28
N PHE A 8 30.44 -12.00 15.14
CA PHE A 8 31.35 -12.83 15.94
C PHE A 8 32.22 -13.73 15.06
N VAL A 9 31.62 -14.41 14.08
CA VAL A 9 32.34 -15.32 13.17
C VAL A 9 33.33 -14.53 12.30
N ALA A 10 32.94 -13.37 11.76
CA ALA A 10 33.83 -12.53 10.96
C ALA A 10 35.02 -11.99 11.78
N GLY A 11 34.77 -11.52 13.01
CA GLY A 11 35.81 -11.07 13.94
C GLY A 11 36.79 -12.18 14.33
N LEU A 12 36.28 -13.41 14.55
CA LEU A 12 37.11 -14.57 14.88
C LEU A 12 37.99 -14.98 13.70
N VAL A 13 37.46 -14.97 12.47
CA VAL A 13 38.23 -15.27 11.25
C VAL A 13 39.34 -14.23 11.03
N LEU A 14 39.05 -12.94 11.20
CA LEU A 14 40.05 -11.87 11.10
C LEU A 14 41.13 -11.96 12.18
N GLY A 15 40.75 -12.26 13.43
CA GLY A 15 41.68 -12.47 14.52
C GLY A 15 42.58 -13.69 14.32
N ALA A 16 42.02 -14.80 13.83
CA ALA A 16 42.76 -16.01 13.49
C ALA A 16 43.73 -15.78 12.32
N LEU A 17 43.31 -15.02 11.30
CA LEU A 17 44.17 -14.66 10.16
C LEU A 17 45.36 -13.79 10.60
N ALA A 18 45.11 -12.79 11.45
CA ALA A 18 46.17 -11.95 12.02
C ALA A 18 47.14 -12.76 12.89
N PHE A 19 46.63 -13.73 13.67
CA PHE A 19 47.47 -14.63 14.49
C PHE A 19 48.41 -15.51 13.65
N VAL A 20 47.92 -16.04 12.52
CA VAL A 20 48.71 -16.86 11.58
C VAL A 20 49.78 -16.02 10.87
N LEU A 21 49.45 -14.80 10.46
CA LEU A 21 50.37 -13.88 9.78
C LEU A 21 51.56 -13.44 10.68
N LEU A 22 51.33 -13.31 11.99
CA LEU A 22 52.38 -12.94 12.96
C LEU A 22 53.17 -14.15 13.50
N LYS A 23 53.04 -15.34 12.90
CA LYS A 23 53.84 -16.55 13.22
C LYS A 23 53.73 -17.04 14.68
N GLY A 24 52.63 -16.72 15.37
CA GLY A 24 52.27 -17.32 16.66
C GLY A 24 53.23 -17.01 17.82
N GLY A 25 52.81 -16.13 18.72
CA GLY A 25 53.47 -15.84 20.00
C GLY A 25 52.55 -15.03 20.92
N LEU A 26 52.92 -14.81 22.20
CA LEU A 26 52.09 -14.04 23.15
C LEU A 26 51.70 -12.65 22.60
N LEU A 27 52.61 -12.01 21.86
CA LEU A 27 52.36 -10.73 21.18
C LEU A 27 51.35 -10.86 20.03
N GLY A 28 51.39 -11.96 19.26
CA GLY A 28 50.42 -12.25 18.20
C GLY A 28 49.02 -12.56 18.74
N LEU A 29 48.92 -13.17 19.93
CA LEU A 29 47.66 -13.42 20.62
C LEU A 29 47.03 -12.10 21.11
N GLY A 30 47.85 -11.19 21.67
CA GLY A 30 47.40 -9.86 22.07
C GLY A 30 46.88 -9.03 20.90
N VAL A 31 47.66 -8.94 19.81
CA VAL A 31 47.24 -8.19 18.61
C VAL A 31 46.03 -8.84 17.94
N GLY A 32 45.99 -10.17 17.83
CA GLY A 32 44.85 -10.90 17.27
C GLY A 32 43.56 -10.73 18.08
N ALA A 33 43.64 -10.70 19.42
CA ALA A 33 42.50 -10.44 20.28
C ALA A 33 41.97 -9.01 20.12
N VAL A 34 42.87 -8.02 20.05
CA VAL A 34 42.48 -6.61 19.81
C VAL A 34 41.84 -6.45 18.43
N VAL A 35 42.40 -7.08 17.39
CA VAL A 35 41.82 -7.07 16.03
C VAL A 35 40.48 -7.79 15.97
N ALA A 36 40.29 -8.89 16.73
CA ALA A 36 39.01 -9.58 16.81
C ALA A 36 37.93 -8.74 17.52
N VAL A 37 38.29 -8.05 18.61
CA VAL A 37 37.38 -7.14 19.31
C VAL A 37 37.05 -5.93 18.44
N LEU A 38 38.04 -5.32 17.79
CA LEU A 38 37.82 -4.20 16.87
C LEU A 38 37.03 -4.63 15.63
N GLY A 39 37.27 -5.83 15.11
CA GLY A 39 36.49 -6.42 14.02
C GLY A 39 35.04 -6.68 14.44
N TYR A 40 34.82 -7.20 15.65
CA TYR A 40 33.48 -7.36 16.21
C TYR A 40 32.78 -6.00 16.35
N VAL A 41 33.43 -4.99 16.93
CA VAL A 41 32.88 -3.64 17.10
C VAL A 41 32.63 -2.96 15.75
N ALA A 42 33.53 -3.11 14.79
CA ALA A 42 33.37 -2.54 13.44
C ALA A 42 32.22 -3.21 12.69
N VAL A 43 32.10 -4.54 12.75
CA VAL A 43 31.02 -5.28 12.10
C VAL A 43 29.70 -5.09 12.85
N SER A 44 29.71 -5.01 14.17
CA SER A 44 28.51 -4.72 14.97
C SER A 44 28.03 -3.29 14.77
N ALA A 45 28.94 -2.31 14.62
CA ALA A 45 28.60 -0.94 14.26
C ALA A 45 28.12 -0.82 12.80
N LEU A 46 28.52 -1.73 11.91
CA LEU A 46 27.98 -1.80 10.54
C LEU A 46 26.64 -2.55 10.48
N ALA A 47 26.43 -3.51 11.39
CA ALA A 47 25.20 -4.30 11.50
C ALA A 47 24.12 -3.57 12.31
N GLU A 48 24.50 -2.73 13.25
CA GLU A 48 23.67 -1.65 13.80
C GLU A 48 23.64 -0.53 12.77
N ARG A 49 22.95 -0.77 11.64
CA ARG A 49 22.49 0.34 10.81
C ARG A 49 21.62 1.19 11.75
N PRO A 50 22.05 2.40 12.15
CA PRO A 50 21.19 3.25 12.96
C PRO A 50 19.89 3.37 12.19
N ARG A 51 18.78 3.01 12.83
CA ARG A 51 17.44 3.04 12.23
C ARG A 51 17.12 4.50 11.92
N ARG A 52 17.54 4.91 10.73
CA ARG A 52 17.41 6.24 10.18
C ARG A 52 16.22 6.20 9.25
N ILE A 53 15.26 7.09 9.52
CA ILE A 53 14.27 7.47 8.53
C ILE A 53 14.84 8.74 7.89
N GLY A 54 15.41 8.62 6.69
CA GLY A 54 16.16 9.70 6.05
C GLY A 54 17.48 10.06 6.76
N ASP A 55 17.77 11.37 6.89
CA ASP A 55 19.02 11.91 7.46
C ASP A 55 18.99 12.18 8.98
N MET A 56 17.89 11.85 9.67
CA MET A 56 17.74 12.09 11.11
C MET A 56 17.39 10.78 11.84
N ALA A 57 17.92 10.62 13.06
CA ALA A 57 17.64 9.47 13.92
C ALA A 57 16.13 9.42 14.24
N ALA A 58 15.52 8.24 14.15
CA ALA A 58 14.09 8.03 14.39
C ALA A 58 13.60 8.41 15.81
N GLU A 59 14.52 8.74 16.71
CA GLU A 59 14.26 9.22 18.08
C GLU A 59 13.87 10.71 18.14
N LEU A 60 14.13 11.50 17.08
CA LEU A 60 13.86 12.94 17.03
C LEU A 60 12.67 13.29 16.12
N VAL A 61 12.07 12.30 15.46
CA VAL A 61 10.91 12.49 14.59
C VAL A 61 9.66 12.02 15.33
N PRO A 62 8.66 12.91 15.57
CA PRO A 62 7.34 12.48 16.02
C PRO A 62 6.82 11.36 15.11
N ASP A 63 6.33 10.27 15.69
CA ASP A 63 5.87 9.06 15.00
C ASP A 63 6.96 8.18 14.32
N GLY A 64 8.25 8.47 14.50
CA GLY A 64 9.35 7.73 13.85
C GLY A 64 9.38 6.22 14.17
N GLU A 65 9.17 5.82 15.42
CA GLU A 65 9.12 4.39 15.79
C GLU A 65 7.91 3.67 15.19
N ALA A 66 6.74 4.33 15.17
CA ALA A 66 5.52 3.78 14.60
C ALA A 66 5.63 3.61 13.08
N ALA A 67 6.26 4.59 12.40
CA ALA A 67 6.58 4.52 10.98
C ALA A 67 7.53 3.37 10.66
N LEU A 68 8.61 3.22 11.44
CA LEU A 68 9.53 2.10 11.28
C LEU A 68 8.84 0.75 11.48
N ARG A 69 8.00 0.60 12.50
CA ARG A 69 7.24 -0.64 12.72
C ARG A 69 6.31 -0.95 11.54
N ALA A 70 5.62 0.06 11.00
CA ALA A 70 4.76 -0.12 9.84
C ALA A 70 5.56 -0.52 8.58
N ILE A 71 6.74 0.07 8.39
CA ILE A 71 7.66 -0.28 7.30
C ILE A 71 8.18 -1.71 7.46
N ASP A 72 8.61 -2.11 8.67
CA ASP A 72 9.12 -3.45 8.95
C ASP A 72 8.04 -4.51 8.68
N GLU A 73 6.81 -4.27 9.16
CA GLU A 73 5.67 -5.16 8.90
C GLU A 73 5.32 -5.25 7.41
N ALA A 74 5.30 -4.11 6.70
CA ALA A 74 5.03 -4.09 5.27
C ALA A 74 6.13 -4.82 4.48
N THR A 75 7.39 -4.61 4.82
CA THR A 75 8.53 -5.26 4.18
C THR A 75 8.50 -6.77 4.40
N ALA A 76 8.20 -7.22 5.62
CA ALA A 76 8.08 -8.64 5.93
C ALA A 76 6.96 -9.30 5.10
N ARG A 77 5.82 -8.62 4.95
CA ARG A 77 4.69 -9.14 4.18
C ARG A 77 4.97 -9.16 2.68
N VAL A 78 5.61 -8.11 2.15
CA VAL A 78 6.10 -8.08 0.76
C VAL A 78 7.08 -9.21 0.49
N ALA A 79 7.98 -9.51 1.43
CA ALA A 79 8.92 -10.62 1.29
C ALA A 79 8.20 -11.98 1.23
N SER A 80 7.20 -12.20 2.09
CA SER A 80 6.34 -13.40 2.09
C SER A 80 5.58 -13.56 0.76
N ILE A 81 4.98 -12.48 0.25
CA ILE A 81 4.30 -12.45 -1.05
C ILE A 81 5.28 -12.73 -2.20
N GLY A 82 6.48 -12.16 -2.15
CA GLY A 82 7.55 -12.42 -3.12
C GLY A 82 7.99 -13.88 -3.13
N GLU A 83 8.10 -14.51 -1.95
CA GLU A 83 8.42 -15.92 -1.83
C GLU A 83 7.30 -16.80 -2.44
N LEU A 84 6.03 -16.51 -2.15
CA LEU A 84 4.90 -17.21 -2.75
C LEU A 84 4.88 -17.06 -4.27
N SER A 85 5.06 -15.83 -4.77
CA SER A 85 5.10 -15.52 -6.19
C SER A 85 6.23 -16.25 -6.91
N SER A 86 7.41 -16.37 -6.29
CA SER A 86 8.54 -17.10 -6.87
C SER A 86 8.28 -18.59 -7.14
N ARG A 87 7.27 -19.18 -6.49
CA ARG A 87 6.86 -20.57 -6.66
C ARG A 87 5.82 -20.77 -7.75
N ILE A 88 5.22 -19.68 -8.24
CA ILE A 88 4.22 -19.68 -9.32
C ILE A 88 4.96 -19.79 -10.66
N ILE A 89 4.51 -20.71 -11.51
CA ILE A 89 5.11 -20.93 -12.84
C ILE A 89 4.52 -19.94 -13.86
N ASP A 90 3.24 -19.60 -13.74
CA ASP A 90 2.57 -18.67 -14.65
C ASP A 90 3.19 -17.26 -14.61
N ARG A 91 3.83 -16.89 -15.72
CA ARG A 91 4.51 -15.60 -15.87
C ARG A 91 3.58 -14.40 -15.78
N ARG A 92 2.30 -14.52 -16.14
CA ARG A 92 1.37 -13.40 -16.07
C ARG A 92 1.03 -13.08 -14.62
N VAL A 93 0.66 -14.10 -13.85
CA VAL A 93 0.36 -13.92 -12.41
C VAL A 93 1.58 -13.44 -11.65
N ASN A 94 2.76 -13.96 -11.97
CA ASN A 94 4.01 -13.50 -11.36
C ASN A 94 4.30 -12.02 -11.68
N GLY A 95 4.04 -11.58 -12.93
CA GLY A 95 4.15 -10.17 -13.33
C GLY A 95 3.25 -9.25 -12.51
N GLU A 96 1.96 -9.55 -12.42
CA GLU A 96 1.00 -8.76 -11.64
C GLU A 96 1.34 -8.74 -10.14
N ALA A 97 1.84 -9.86 -9.60
CA ALA A 97 2.31 -9.92 -8.22
C ALA A 97 3.55 -9.04 -8.00
N ALA A 98 4.44 -8.95 -8.99
CA ALA A 98 5.59 -8.06 -8.96
C ALA A 98 5.17 -6.58 -9.02
N ASP A 99 4.16 -6.25 -9.80
CA ASP A 99 3.61 -4.89 -9.89
C ASP A 99 2.94 -4.47 -8.57
N PHE A 100 2.16 -5.36 -7.94
CA PHE A 100 1.65 -5.16 -6.57
C PHE A 100 2.79 -4.91 -5.56
N ILE A 101 3.86 -5.70 -5.63
CA ILE A 101 5.06 -5.52 -4.78
C ILE A 101 5.70 -4.16 -5.05
N ALA A 102 5.82 -3.75 -6.31
CA ALA A 102 6.38 -2.46 -6.68
C ALA A 102 5.55 -1.29 -6.15
N ALA A 103 4.21 -1.35 -6.26
CA ALA A 103 3.30 -0.35 -5.72
C ALA A 103 3.38 -0.26 -4.18
N THR A 104 3.46 -1.41 -3.50
CA THR A 104 3.63 -1.45 -2.04
C THR A 104 4.99 -0.88 -1.61
N ASN A 105 6.06 -1.16 -2.37
CA ASN A 105 7.37 -0.57 -2.14
C ASN A 105 7.41 0.95 -2.38
N ALA A 106 6.58 1.47 -3.28
CA ALA A 106 6.41 2.92 -3.45
C ALA A 106 5.78 3.57 -2.20
N LEU A 107 4.76 2.92 -1.60
CA LEU A 107 4.19 3.35 -0.32
C LEU A 107 5.23 3.31 0.82
N ILE A 108 6.01 2.23 0.91
CA ILE A 108 7.11 2.12 1.90
C ILE A 108 8.11 3.27 1.72
N ARG A 109 8.49 3.58 0.48
CA ARG A 109 9.41 4.69 0.18
C ARG A 109 8.82 6.04 0.55
N TYR A 110 7.52 6.23 0.33
CA TYR A 110 6.82 7.46 0.73
C TYR A 110 6.84 7.64 2.25
N VAL A 111 6.51 6.62 3.04
CA VAL A 111 6.57 6.70 4.51
C VAL A 111 7.99 6.91 5.04
N ASN A 112 9.01 6.37 4.36
CA ASN A 112 10.40 6.67 4.69
C ASN A 112 10.79 8.14 4.44
N THR A 113 10.08 8.81 3.53
CA THR A 113 10.31 10.25 3.24
C THR A 113 9.44 11.12 4.13
N ASP A 114 8.23 10.65 4.47
CA ASP A 114 7.23 11.33 5.28
C ASP A 114 6.67 10.41 6.37
N PRO A 115 7.27 10.40 7.57
CA PRO A 115 6.90 9.47 8.64
C PRO A 115 5.44 9.58 9.07
N HIS A 116 4.82 10.76 8.97
CA HIS A 116 3.41 10.97 9.32
C HIS A 116 2.45 10.17 8.44
N ALA A 117 2.86 9.74 7.25
CA ALA A 117 2.05 8.92 6.35
C ALA A 117 2.00 7.43 6.74
N TYR A 118 2.61 7.03 7.87
CA TYR A 118 2.66 5.62 8.28
C TYR A 118 1.28 4.97 8.45
N GLN A 119 0.25 5.75 8.80
CA GLN A 119 -1.11 5.24 8.98
C GLN A 119 -1.69 4.69 7.67
N THR A 120 -1.41 5.34 6.54
CA THR A 120 -1.83 4.88 5.20
C THR A 120 -1.20 3.54 4.86
N LEU A 121 0.13 3.41 5.04
CA LEU A 121 0.82 2.14 4.80
C LEU A 121 0.33 1.03 5.73
N ARG A 122 0.18 1.34 7.02
CA ARG A 122 -0.35 0.44 8.05
C ARG A 122 -1.76 -0.05 7.69
N HIS A 123 -2.63 0.85 7.26
CA HIS A 123 -4.00 0.49 6.87
C HIS A 123 -4.00 -0.40 5.63
N TYR A 124 -3.33 0.05 4.56
CA TYR A 124 -3.23 -0.67 3.31
C TYR A 124 -2.70 -2.10 3.51
N ILE A 125 -1.58 -2.25 4.21
CA ILE A 125 -0.98 -3.57 4.41
C ILE A 125 -1.89 -4.48 5.22
N ASN A 126 -2.59 -3.96 6.24
CA ASN A 126 -3.46 -4.76 7.09
C ASN A 126 -4.73 -5.21 6.38
N VAL A 127 -5.34 -4.36 5.56
CA VAL A 127 -6.54 -4.71 4.80
C VAL A 127 -6.21 -5.65 3.65
N TYR A 128 -5.18 -5.32 2.87
CA TYR A 128 -4.95 -5.97 1.57
C TYR A 128 -3.81 -6.98 1.57
N GLY A 129 -2.81 -6.83 2.44
CA GLY A 129 -1.64 -7.71 2.44
C GLY A 129 -1.98 -9.18 2.73
N ALA A 130 -2.84 -9.43 3.72
CA ALA A 130 -3.27 -10.80 4.05
C ALA A 130 -4.14 -11.42 2.95
N GLN A 131 -4.95 -10.59 2.27
CA GLN A 131 -5.79 -11.03 1.15
C GLN A 131 -4.91 -11.45 -0.04
N THR A 132 -3.84 -10.70 -0.30
CA THR A 132 -2.89 -11.00 -1.38
C THR A 132 -2.17 -12.34 -1.15
N GLU A 133 -1.74 -12.60 0.08
CA GLU A 133 -1.12 -13.89 0.43
C GLU A 133 -2.10 -15.06 0.24
N SER A 134 -3.34 -14.89 0.70
CA SER A 134 -4.38 -15.91 0.56
C SER A 134 -4.72 -16.17 -0.91
N LEU A 135 -4.80 -15.11 -1.72
CA LEU A 135 -5.04 -15.20 -3.17
C LEU A 135 -3.94 -15.99 -3.87
N LEU A 136 -2.68 -15.60 -3.67
CA LEU A 136 -1.54 -16.26 -4.31
C LEU A 136 -1.38 -17.71 -3.87
N LYS A 137 -1.63 -18.01 -2.58
CA LYS A 137 -1.64 -19.38 -2.08
C LYS A 137 -2.74 -20.22 -2.73
N GLY A 138 -3.96 -19.69 -2.81
CA GLY A 138 -5.08 -20.37 -3.47
C GLY A 138 -4.81 -20.61 -4.95
N TYR A 139 -4.23 -19.63 -5.65
CA TYR A 139 -3.81 -19.80 -7.03
C TYR A 139 -2.74 -20.89 -7.19
N LEU A 140 -1.70 -20.87 -6.34
CA LEU A 140 -0.63 -21.88 -6.37
C LEU A 140 -1.16 -23.30 -6.12
N ASP A 141 -2.15 -23.47 -5.25
CA ASP A 141 -2.80 -24.76 -5.01
C ASP A 141 -3.57 -25.24 -6.26
N VAL A 142 -4.25 -24.34 -6.98
CA VAL A 142 -4.92 -24.66 -8.25
C VAL A 142 -3.90 -24.98 -9.35
N GLU A 143 -2.80 -24.23 -9.44
CA GLU A 143 -1.71 -24.48 -10.40
C GLU A 143 -1.12 -25.89 -10.19
N ARG A 144 -0.90 -26.28 -8.93
CA ARG A 144 -0.39 -27.61 -8.56
C ARG A 144 -1.36 -28.75 -8.83
N SER A 145 -2.65 -28.48 -8.89
CA SER A 145 -3.66 -29.51 -9.22
C SER A 145 -3.55 -30.01 -10.65
N GLY A 146 -2.93 -29.24 -11.55
CA GLY A 146 -2.75 -29.59 -12.96
C GLY A 146 -4.02 -29.54 -13.82
N VAL A 147 -5.16 -29.10 -13.27
CA VAL A 147 -6.44 -29.05 -14.00
C VAL A 147 -6.51 -27.81 -14.88
N GLY A 148 -6.05 -27.92 -16.14
CA GLY A 148 -5.89 -26.81 -17.08
C GLY A 148 -7.03 -25.78 -17.14
N PRO A 149 -8.32 -26.18 -17.31
CA PRO A 149 -9.43 -25.22 -17.34
C PRO A 149 -9.62 -24.44 -16.03
N GLN A 150 -9.35 -25.05 -14.88
CA GLN A 150 -9.43 -24.40 -13.58
C GLN A 150 -8.23 -23.49 -13.33
N ILE A 151 -7.04 -23.86 -13.83
CA ILE A 151 -5.85 -22.99 -13.80
C ILE A 151 -6.10 -21.72 -14.62
N ALA A 152 -6.67 -21.85 -15.82
CA ALA A 152 -6.98 -20.69 -16.66
C ALA A 152 -7.96 -19.73 -15.97
N LYS A 153 -9.03 -20.27 -15.37
CA LYS A 153 -10.00 -19.46 -14.62
C LYS A 153 -9.37 -18.80 -13.40
N ALA A 154 -8.66 -19.56 -12.57
CA ALA A 154 -8.02 -19.05 -11.36
C ALA A 154 -6.94 -18.00 -11.68
N ARG A 155 -6.26 -18.13 -12.82
CA ARG A 155 -5.31 -17.14 -13.31
C ARG A 155 -6.00 -15.82 -13.59
N ASP A 156 -7.08 -15.85 -14.36
CA ASP A 156 -7.77 -14.64 -14.77
C ASP A 156 -8.35 -13.90 -13.54
N GLU A 157 -8.91 -14.65 -12.57
CA GLU A 157 -9.35 -14.12 -11.27
C GLU A 157 -8.20 -13.54 -10.44
N ALA A 158 -7.03 -14.21 -10.41
CA ALA A 158 -5.85 -13.73 -9.68
C ALA A 158 -5.28 -12.44 -10.28
N ILE A 159 -5.22 -12.36 -11.61
CA ILE A 159 -4.77 -11.15 -12.33
C ILE A 159 -5.70 -9.98 -12.01
N GLU A 160 -7.01 -10.15 -12.15
CA GLU A 160 -7.99 -9.10 -11.89
C GLU A 160 -7.90 -8.58 -10.45
N ALA A 161 -7.76 -9.50 -9.48
CA ALA A 161 -7.62 -9.13 -8.08
C ALA A 161 -6.29 -8.39 -7.80
N LEU A 162 -5.17 -8.84 -8.36
CA LEU A 162 -3.87 -8.17 -8.18
C LEU A 162 -3.85 -6.76 -8.78
N GLN A 163 -4.44 -6.57 -9.96
CA GLN A 163 -4.58 -5.26 -10.60
C GLN A 163 -5.47 -4.31 -9.78
N ALA A 164 -6.57 -4.80 -9.22
CA ALA A 164 -7.43 -4.01 -8.35
C ALA A 164 -6.69 -3.56 -7.07
N LEU A 165 -5.86 -4.44 -6.51
CA LEU A 165 -5.04 -4.13 -5.33
C LEU A 165 -3.95 -3.10 -5.64
N GLU A 166 -3.28 -3.22 -6.79
CA GLU A 166 -2.29 -2.24 -7.27
C GLU A 166 -2.92 -0.85 -7.43
N MET A 167 -4.06 -0.77 -8.13
CA MET A 167 -4.77 0.49 -8.33
C MET A 167 -5.22 1.11 -6.99
N THR A 168 -5.60 0.27 -6.03
CA THR A 168 -5.96 0.71 -4.68
C THR A 168 -4.75 1.29 -3.95
N ALA A 169 -3.58 0.65 -4.05
CA ALA A 169 -2.34 1.15 -3.47
C ALA A 169 -1.96 2.53 -4.02
N ALA A 170 -2.04 2.68 -5.34
CA ALA A 170 -1.77 3.94 -6.03
C ALA A 170 -2.77 5.03 -5.61
N GLY A 171 -4.05 4.69 -5.49
CA GLY A 171 -5.10 5.60 -5.03
C GLY A 171 -4.91 6.07 -3.58
N GLU A 172 -4.53 5.17 -2.67
CA GLU A 172 -4.21 5.52 -1.28
C GLU A 172 -2.99 6.44 -1.19
N LEU A 173 -1.95 6.21 -2.01
CA LEU A 173 -0.81 7.11 -2.11
C LEU A 173 -1.22 8.50 -2.60
N GLN A 174 -1.97 8.57 -3.70
CA GLN A 174 -2.43 9.84 -4.27
C GLN A 174 -3.29 10.61 -3.27
N ARG A 175 -4.20 9.92 -2.55
CA ARG A 175 -5.02 10.51 -1.50
C ARG A 175 -4.18 11.07 -0.36
N ALA A 176 -3.17 10.33 0.11
CA ALA A 176 -2.27 10.79 1.17
C ALA A 176 -1.48 12.05 0.74
N VAL A 177 -0.96 12.07 -0.49
CA VAL A 177 -0.26 13.23 -1.05
C VAL A 177 -1.19 14.44 -1.23
N ALA A 178 -2.41 14.23 -1.72
CA ALA A 178 -3.41 15.28 -1.88
C ALA A 178 -3.82 15.90 -0.53
N ALA A 179 -4.05 15.06 0.49
CA ALA A 179 -4.35 15.51 1.84
C ALA A 179 -3.22 16.38 2.41
N LYS A 180 -1.96 15.98 2.20
CA LYS A 180 -0.79 16.76 2.62
C LYS A 180 -0.69 18.10 1.89
N THR A 181 -0.96 18.11 0.59
CA THR A 181 -0.94 19.33 -0.23
C THR A 181 -2.01 20.32 0.22
N LEU A 182 -3.22 19.81 0.53
CA LEU A 182 -4.31 20.62 1.06
C LEU A 182 -3.95 21.21 2.43
N ALA A 183 -3.42 20.40 3.35
CA ALA A 183 -2.97 20.88 4.67
C ALA A 183 -1.93 22.00 4.53
N LEU A 184 -0.93 21.82 3.67
CA LEU A 184 0.08 22.85 3.40
C LEU A 184 -0.52 24.14 2.82
N SER A 185 -1.53 24.03 1.95
CA SER A 185 -2.22 25.19 1.40
C SER A 185 -2.99 25.97 2.47
N ALA A 186 -3.68 25.27 3.37
CA ALA A 186 -4.41 25.85 4.49
C ALA A 186 -3.45 26.51 5.50
N ASP A 187 -2.33 25.86 5.82
CA ASP A 187 -1.29 26.43 6.67
C ASP A 187 -0.69 27.69 6.04
N SER A 188 -0.46 27.68 4.72
CA SER A 188 0.05 28.85 3.99
C SER A 188 -0.95 30.01 4.04
N GLU A 189 -2.25 29.75 3.85
CA GLU A 189 -3.31 30.76 3.95
C GLU A 189 -3.39 31.33 5.37
N ALA A 190 -3.33 30.47 6.39
CA ALA A 190 -3.33 30.88 7.78
C ALA A 190 -2.14 31.79 8.12
N ILE A 191 -0.94 31.46 7.62
CA ILE A 191 0.27 32.28 7.79
C ILE A 191 0.09 33.65 7.11
N VAL A 192 -0.38 33.68 5.85
CA VAL A 192 -0.57 34.95 5.12
C VAL A 192 -1.62 35.82 5.81
N ARG A 193 -2.72 35.22 6.28
CA ARG A 193 -3.76 35.92 7.02
C ARG A 193 -3.23 36.49 8.33
N LEU A 194 -2.48 35.71 9.11
CA LEU A 194 -1.87 36.17 10.36
C LEU A 194 -0.89 37.33 10.11
N ALA A 195 0.00 37.18 9.13
CA ALA A 195 0.97 38.22 8.76
C ALA A 195 0.28 39.52 8.32
N SER A 196 -0.83 39.41 7.57
CA SER A 196 -1.63 40.57 7.16
C SER A 196 -2.31 41.26 8.35
N MET A 197 -2.80 40.48 9.33
CA MET A 197 -3.36 41.02 10.58
C MET A 197 -2.30 41.75 11.42
N ASP A 198 -1.06 41.27 11.40
CA ASP A 198 0.09 41.90 12.07
C ASP A 198 0.67 43.10 11.27
N GLY A 199 0.07 43.45 10.13
CA GLY A 199 0.43 44.63 9.33
C GLY A 199 1.54 44.40 8.31
N TYR A 200 1.96 43.15 8.07
CA TYR A 200 2.92 42.81 7.02
C TYR A 200 2.18 42.65 5.67
N VAL A 201 2.50 43.51 4.70
CA VAL A 201 1.98 43.40 3.32
C VAL A 201 2.79 42.35 2.57
N MET A 202 2.15 41.22 2.27
CA MET A 202 2.75 40.20 1.42
C MET A 202 2.53 40.55 -0.07
N PRO A 203 3.53 40.35 -0.96
CA PRO A 203 3.35 40.57 -2.39
C PRO A 203 2.28 39.60 -2.94
N ASP A 204 1.42 40.10 -3.84
CA ASP A 204 0.35 39.29 -4.43
C ASP A 204 0.91 38.02 -5.08
N LYS A 205 0.37 36.87 -4.67
CA LYS A 205 0.70 35.56 -5.24
C LYS A 205 0.11 35.50 -6.66
N PRO A 206 0.90 35.20 -7.71
CA PRO A 206 0.34 35.01 -9.05
C PRO A 206 -0.62 33.82 -9.02
N ALA A 207 -1.87 34.06 -9.40
CA ALA A 207 -2.92 33.07 -9.44
C ALA A 207 -2.57 31.98 -10.47
N VAL A 208 -2.30 30.77 -9.98
CA VAL A 208 -2.30 29.56 -10.81
C VAL A 208 -3.37 28.63 -10.25
N GLY A 209 -4.45 28.49 -11.01
CA GLY A 209 -5.45 27.42 -10.83
C GLY A 209 -6.73 27.80 -10.09
N ALA A 210 -7.53 28.69 -10.65
CA ALA A 210 -8.97 28.81 -10.36
C ALA A 210 -9.76 28.59 -11.66
N ALA A 211 -9.72 27.36 -12.14
CA ALA A 211 -10.71 26.74 -13.01
C ALA A 211 -10.75 25.33 -12.43
N ASP A 212 -11.65 25.02 -11.50
CA ASP A 212 -13.05 24.79 -11.78
C ASP A 212 -13.92 25.20 -10.58
N ALA A 213 -14.77 26.21 -10.76
CA ALA A 213 -15.89 26.48 -9.85
C ALA A 213 -17.02 27.19 -10.62
N GLU A 214 -17.96 26.36 -11.07
CA GLU A 214 -19.38 26.63 -11.18
C GLU A 214 -19.84 28.00 -11.70
N ALA A 215 -20.18 28.00 -12.99
CA ALA A 215 -21.31 28.75 -13.49
C ALA A 215 -22.61 28.20 -12.86
N ASP A 216 -23.16 28.90 -11.86
CA ASP A 216 -24.61 29.13 -11.79
C ASP A 216 -24.94 30.31 -10.86
N GLN A 217 -24.95 31.50 -11.43
CA GLN A 217 -25.64 32.65 -10.86
C GLN A 217 -26.44 33.31 -11.98
N ALA A 218 -27.74 33.02 -12.03
CA ALA A 218 -28.70 33.83 -12.77
C ALA A 218 -30.07 33.84 -12.07
N GLY A 219 -30.37 34.99 -11.45
CA GLY A 219 -31.72 35.44 -11.08
C GLY A 219 -32.23 34.91 -9.74
N GLY A 220 -32.68 35.70 -8.79
CA GLY A 220 -33.24 37.05 -8.88
C GLY A 220 -34.48 37.08 -7.98
N HIS A 221 -34.45 37.97 -6.98
CA HIS A 221 -35.49 38.28 -5.99
C HIS A 221 -36.95 38.24 -6.50
N ALA A 222 -37.88 37.72 -5.68
CA ALA A 222 -39.11 38.41 -5.27
C ALA A 222 -39.81 37.66 -4.10
N ALA A 223 -40.63 38.42 -3.36
CA ALA A 223 -41.11 38.21 -1.99
C ALA A 223 -42.36 37.31 -1.83
N ASP A 224 -42.69 37.11 -0.55
CA ASP A 224 -43.98 36.76 0.08
C ASP A 224 -44.45 35.28 0.13
N GLY A 225 -44.74 34.82 1.35
CA GLY A 225 -45.68 33.72 1.63
C GLY A 225 -46.98 34.29 2.24
N PRO A 226 -47.91 33.47 2.80
CA PRO A 226 -47.96 32.01 2.91
C PRO A 226 -49.34 31.42 2.45
N ASP A 227 -49.59 30.16 2.82
CA ASP A 227 -50.86 29.38 2.82
C ASP A 227 -51.05 28.24 1.79
N ALA A 228 -51.43 27.09 2.34
CA ALA A 228 -51.68 25.78 1.71
C ALA A 228 -53.20 25.51 1.61
N PRO A 229 -53.69 24.29 1.22
CA PRO A 229 -53.65 23.52 -0.03
C PRO A 229 -55.11 23.20 -0.51
N PRO A 230 -55.47 22.02 -1.08
CA PRO A 230 -55.22 21.40 -2.40
C PRO A 230 -56.53 21.14 -3.23
N ALA A 231 -56.44 20.77 -4.52
CA ALA A 231 -57.38 19.82 -5.20
C ALA A 231 -57.07 19.68 -6.72
N VAL A 232 -56.74 18.47 -7.24
CA VAL A 232 -57.60 17.45 -7.92
C VAL A 232 -57.64 17.56 -9.46
N ARG A 233 -57.11 16.50 -10.13
CA ARG A 233 -57.44 15.86 -11.45
C ARG A 233 -57.48 16.76 -12.72
N GLU A 234 -57.17 16.32 -13.95
CA GLU A 234 -57.19 15.01 -14.61
C GLU A 234 -56.40 15.09 -15.95
N ASP A 235 -56.25 13.91 -16.59
CA ASP A 235 -55.88 13.63 -17.98
C ASP A 235 -54.40 13.45 -18.41
N ALA A 236 -54.09 12.16 -18.64
CA ALA A 236 -52.98 11.61 -19.41
C ALA A 236 -53.30 11.73 -20.94
N PRO A 237 -52.39 11.47 -21.92
CA PRO A 237 -51.54 10.27 -21.96
C PRO A 237 -50.13 10.45 -22.59
N GLY A 238 -49.21 9.55 -22.25
CA GLY A 238 -48.07 9.26 -23.12
C GLY A 238 -46.76 8.89 -22.42
N ALA A 239 -46.25 7.72 -22.79
CA ALA A 239 -44.88 7.21 -22.63
C ALA A 239 -44.51 6.53 -21.29
N LEU A 240 -44.00 5.30 -21.46
CA LEU A 240 -43.68 4.25 -20.50
C LEU A 240 -42.50 4.59 -19.56
N PRO A 241 -42.48 4.05 -18.34
CA PRO A 241 -41.29 3.99 -17.48
C PRO A 241 -40.38 2.76 -17.77
N PRO A 242 -39.08 2.82 -17.40
CA PRO A 242 -38.14 1.72 -17.58
C PRO A 242 -38.36 0.58 -16.55
N ARG A 243 -38.23 -0.67 -17.01
CA ARG A 243 -38.33 -1.89 -16.19
C ARG A 243 -36.96 -2.32 -15.62
N GLN A 244 -36.93 -2.62 -14.33
CA GLN A 244 -36.05 -3.61 -13.69
C GLN A 244 -36.92 -4.50 -12.75
N PRO A 245 -36.39 -5.54 -12.09
CA PRO A 245 -36.01 -6.85 -12.64
C PRO A 245 -36.90 -7.96 -12.01
N SER A 246 -37.20 -9.04 -12.74
CA SER A 246 -38.03 -10.13 -12.20
C SER A 246 -37.27 -11.45 -12.04
N ARG A 247 -37.44 -12.00 -10.84
CA ARG A 247 -36.87 -13.22 -10.28
C ARG A 247 -37.29 -14.49 -11.05
N GLN A 248 -36.34 -15.42 -11.06
CA GLN A 248 -36.38 -16.90 -11.04
C GLN A 248 -37.29 -17.72 -11.98
N PRO A 249 -36.74 -18.84 -12.54
CA PRO A 249 -37.44 -19.71 -13.47
C PRO A 249 -38.22 -20.83 -12.76
N SER A 250 -39.45 -21.07 -13.24
CA SER A 250 -40.23 -22.27 -13.00
C SER A 250 -40.11 -23.21 -14.23
N SER A 251 -39.55 -24.39 -14.02
CA SER A 251 -39.49 -25.48 -15.00
C SER A 251 -40.88 -26.07 -15.24
N PRO A 252 -41.27 -26.37 -16.50
CA PRO A 252 -42.42 -27.20 -16.77
C PRO A 252 -42.05 -28.68 -16.87
N SER A 253 -42.85 -29.45 -16.14
CA SER A 253 -43.12 -30.88 -16.30
C SER A 253 -43.48 -31.22 -17.75
N GLY A 254 -42.79 -32.23 -18.31
CA GLY A 254 -43.09 -32.82 -19.62
C GLY A 254 -42.99 -34.34 -19.51
N ALA A 255 -44.14 -34.99 -19.55
CA ALA A 255 -44.31 -36.42 -19.39
C ALA A 255 -44.07 -37.21 -20.69
N SER A 256 -43.74 -38.49 -20.48
CA SER A 256 -44.27 -39.66 -21.20
C SER A 256 -43.60 -40.14 -22.50
N GLN A 257 -42.96 -41.31 -22.35
CA GLN A 257 -43.39 -42.61 -22.92
C GLN A 257 -42.64 -43.18 -24.14
N LYS A 258 -41.90 -44.27 -23.89
CA LYS A 258 -41.78 -45.54 -24.66
C LYS A 258 -40.66 -46.35 -24.00
N GLY A 259 -40.77 -47.61 -23.58
CA GLY A 259 -41.66 -48.70 -23.96
C GLY A 259 -40.85 -49.81 -24.64
N ALA A 260 -40.82 -51.01 -24.02
CA ALA A 260 -40.36 -52.32 -24.54
C ALA A 260 -38.83 -52.52 -24.70
N ARG A 261 -38.21 -53.69 -24.45
CA ARG A 261 -38.66 -55.06 -24.12
C ARG A 261 -37.43 -55.91 -23.75
N ARG A 262 -37.68 -56.88 -22.86
CA ARG A 262 -36.95 -58.15 -22.57
C ARG A 262 -35.62 -58.07 -21.82
#